data_AF-A0A2V1B1R5-F1
#
_entry.id   AF-A0A2V1B1R5-F1
#
_cell.length_a   1.000
_cell.length_b   1.000
_cell.length_c   1.000
_cell.angle_alpha   90.00
_cell.angle_beta   90.00
_cell.angle_gamma   90.00
#
_symmetry.space_group_name_H-M   'P 1'
#
loop_
_entity.id
_entity.type
_entity.pdbx_description
1 polymer ?
#
loop_
_entity_poly.entity_id
_entity_poly.type
_entity_poly.pdbx_seq_one_letter_code
_entity_poly.pdbx_strand_id
1 'polypeptide(L)'
;MWDWVRESEIAPLFVGRELDDNIILPKDVADAVELLEEYNQQSADTGSDKEAYTLAIQGLKASFMHLQSKERDNGIVLSWPIDVSQEYTRLLSLRRPMALVILAYFAVTLEEVRESWWAGGWGIQLIQEVSQVLSAE
;
A
#
# COMPACT_ATOMS: atom_id res chain seq x y z
N MET A 1 15.79 4.01 -0.09
CA MET A 1 15.32 5.42 -0.26
C MET A 1 14.91 6.03 1.08
N TRP A 2 14.24 5.29 1.95
CA TRP A 2 13.88 5.74 3.31
C TRP A 2 14.67 5.06 4.42
N ASP A 3 15.86 4.54 4.11
CA ASP A 3 16.68 3.77 5.05
C ASP A 3 17.03 4.62 6.30
N TRP A 4 17.21 5.93 6.12
CA TRP A 4 17.39 6.90 7.21
C TRP A 4 16.20 6.99 8.17
N VAL A 5 14.96 6.76 7.71
CA VAL A 5 13.76 6.81 8.57
C VAL A 5 13.76 5.62 9.52
N ARG A 6 14.16 4.44 9.02
CA ARG A 6 14.25 3.21 9.82
C ARG A 6 15.35 3.25 10.87
N GLU A 7 16.41 4.00 10.59
CA GLU A 7 17.55 4.19 11.49
C GLU A 7 17.36 5.37 12.46
N SER A 8 16.24 6.10 12.36
CA SER A 8 15.99 7.29 13.16
C SER A 8 15.23 7.02 14.46
N GLU A 9 15.26 7.99 15.38
CA GLU A 9 14.50 7.97 16.64
C GLU A 9 12.96 7.86 16.43
N ILE A 10 12.45 8.18 15.24
CA ILE A 10 11.04 8.05 14.90
C ILE A 10 10.68 6.68 14.31
N ALA A 11 11.65 5.77 14.13
CA ALA A 11 11.42 4.43 13.58
C ALA A 11 10.31 3.64 14.30
N PRO A 12 10.13 3.70 15.64
CA PRO A 12 9.03 2.99 16.32
C PRO A 12 7.61 3.43 15.89
N LEU A 13 7.47 4.57 15.21
CA LEU A 13 6.19 4.99 14.61
C LEU A 13 5.85 4.19 13.34
N PHE A 14 6.84 3.58 12.70
CA PHE A 14 6.72 2.98 11.38
C PHE A 14 7.16 1.51 11.33
N VAL A 15 7.98 1.06 12.28
CA VAL A 15 8.65 -0.26 12.27
C VAL A 15 8.33 -1.03 13.54
N GLY A 16 8.19 -2.36 13.42
CA GLY A 16 8.15 -3.27 14.58
C GLY A 16 6.78 -3.44 15.23
N ARG A 17 5.69 -3.11 14.54
CA ARG A 17 4.35 -3.50 15.00
C ARG A 17 4.06 -4.89 14.49
N GLU A 18 4.07 -5.86 15.39
CA GLU A 18 3.69 -7.23 15.06
C GLU A 18 2.21 -7.28 14.71
N LEU A 19 1.88 -8.00 13.65
CA LEU A 19 0.50 -8.38 13.37
C LEU A 19 0.07 -9.40 14.42
N ASP A 20 -1.10 -9.21 15.01
CA ASP A 20 -1.73 -10.29 15.77
C ASP A 20 -2.13 -11.39 14.77
N ASP A 21 -1.56 -12.59 14.95
CA ASP A 21 -1.80 -13.76 14.09
C ASP A 21 -3.29 -14.15 13.99
N ASN A 22 -4.14 -13.64 14.88
CA ASN A 22 -5.59 -13.87 14.86
C ASN A 22 -6.38 -12.85 14.02
N ILE A 23 -5.73 -11.84 13.43
CA ILE A 23 -6.41 -10.86 12.59
C ILE A 23 -6.86 -11.52 11.29
N ILE A 24 -8.18 -11.54 11.08
CA ILE A 24 -8.80 -12.00 9.84
C ILE A 24 -9.21 -10.78 9.03
N LEU A 25 -8.74 -10.70 7.79
CA LEU A 25 -9.20 -9.68 6.86
C LEU A 25 -10.68 -9.85 6.54
N PRO A 26 -11.45 -8.75 6.44
CA PRO A 26 -12.77 -8.77 5.84
C PRO A 26 -12.71 -9.43 4.46
N LYS A 27 -13.74 -10.23 4.14
CA LYS A 27 -13.77 -11.06 2.93
C LYS A 27 -13.58 -10.22 1.67
N ASP A 28 -14.27 -9.09 1.58
CA ASP A 28 -14.18 -8.15 0.46
C ASP A 28 -12.75 -7.60 0.26
N VAL A 29 -12.05 -7.28 1.35
CA VAL A 29 -10.65 -6.84 1.30
C VAL A 29 -9.73 -7.98 0.86
N ALA A 30 -9.95 -9.19 1.37
CA ALA A 30 -9.19 -10.37 0.98
C ALA A 30 -9.36 -10.70 -0.52
N ASP A 31 -10.61 -10.75 -0.99
CA ASP A 31 -10.97 -10.99 -2.39
C ASP A 31 -10.36 -9.91 -3.31
N ALA A 32 -10.36 -8.64 -2.87
CA ALA A 32 -9.79 -7.54 -3.63
C ALA A 32 -8.25 -7.61 -3.75
N VAL A 33 -7.56 -8.06 -2.70
CA VAL A 33 -6.11 -8.29 -2.72
C VAL A 33 -5.76 -9.49 -3.59
N GLU A 34 -6.51 -10.58 -3.50
CA GLU A 34 -6.32 -11.76 -4.36
C GLU A 34 -6.48 -11.39 -5.84
N LEU A 35 -7.54 -10.63 -6.19
CA LEU A 35 -7.73 -10.13 -7.54
C LEU A 35 -6.55 -9.26 -8.02
N LEU A 36 -5.98 -8.44 -7.14
CA LEU A 36 -4.82 -7.60 -7.46
C LEU A 36 -3.56 -8.44 -7.73
N GLU A 37 -3.36 -9.52 -6.95
CA GLU A 37 -2.29 -10.49 -7.19
C GLU A 37 -2.47 -11.21 -8.53
N GLU A 38 -3.69 -11.62 -8.86
CA GLU A 38 -4.02 -12.25 -10.15
C GLU A 38 -3.71 -11.31 -11.33
N TYR A 39 -4.12 -10.04 -11.24
CA TYR A 39 -3.81 -9.04 -12.28
C TYR A 39 -2.30 -8.82 -12.44
N ASN A 40 -1.56 -8.80 -11.33
CA ASN A 40 -0.10 -8.73 -11.39
C ASN A 40 0.48 -9.93 -12.17
N GLN A 41 0.02 -11.15 -11.88
CA GLN A 41 0.50 -12.36 -12.56
C GLN A 41 0.16 -12.38 -14.05
N GLN A 42 -1.01 -11.88 -14.43
CA GLN A 42 -1.49 -11.84 -15.82
C GLN A 42 -0.92 -10.66 -16.63
N SER A 43 -0.30 -9.68 -15.96
CA SER A 43 0.30 -8.52 -16.65
C SER A 43 1.39 -8.94 -17.65
N ALA A 44 1.62 -8.09 -18.66
CA ALA A 44 2.70 -8.26 -19.63
C ALA A 44 4.07 -7.79 -19.10
N ASP A 45 4.15 -7.42 -17.82
CA ASP A 45 5.35 -6.90 -17.19
C ASP A 45 6.42 -7.99 -17.00
N THR A 46 7.67 -7.57 -16.81
CA THR A 46 8.79 -8.50 -16.64
C THR A 46 8.69 -9.25 -15.31
N GLY A 47 9.35 -10.41 -15.19
CA GLY A 47 9.36 -11.17 -13.94
C GLY A 47 9.84 -10.36 -12.73
N SER A 48 10.84 -9.50 -12.93
CA SER A 48 11.36 -8.60 -11.88
C SER A 48 10.34 -7.53 -11.48
N ASP A 49 9.62 -6.95 -12.43
CA ASP A 49 8.58 -5.96 -12.13
C ASP A 49 7.43 -6.61 -11.37
N LYS A 50 7.00 -7.81 -11.79
CA LYS A 50 5.98 -8.61 -11.10
C LYS A 50 6.36 -8.98 -9.68
N GLU A 51 7.63 -9.27 -9.43
CA GLU A 51 8.15 -9.53 -8.09
C GLU A 51 8.07 -8.26 -7.23
N ALA A 52 8.49 -7.10 -7.75
CA ALA A 52 8.36 -5.83 -7.05
C ALA A 52 6.90 -5.48 -6.71
N TYR A 53 5.96 -5.73 -7.64
CA TYR A 53 4.53 -5.58 -7.39
C TYR A 53 4.01 -6.56 -6.34
N THR A 54 4.41 -7.83 -6.40
CA THR A 54 4.00 -8.85 -5.41
C THR A 54 4.40 -8.42 -3.99
N LEU A 55 5.64 -7.96 -3.80
CA LEU A 55 6.12 -7.48 -2.51
C LEU A 55 5.33 -6.25 -2.03
N ALA A 56 5.03 -5.31 -2.93
CA ALA A 56 4.23 -4.13 -2.61
C ALA A 56 2.78 -4.51 -2.19
N ILE A 57 2.16 -5.47 -2.89
CA ILE A 57 0.82 -5.98 -2.57
C ILE A 57 0.81 -6.68 -1.20
N GLN A 58 1.83 -7.48 -0.90
CA GLN A 58 1.96 -8.14 0.41
C GLN A 58 2.08 -7.14 1.56
N GLY A 59 2.90 -6.10 1.40
CA GLY A 59 2.97 -5.01 2.39
C GLY A 59 1.63 -4.29 2.55
N LEU A 60 0.87 -4.16 1.47
CA LEU A 60 -0.42 -3.49 1.50
C LEU A 60 -1.47 -4.34 2.24
N LYS A 61 -1.45 -5.65 2.01
CA LYS A 61 -2.26 -6.63 2.75
C LYS A 61 -1.99 -6.53 4.25
N ALA A 62 -0.71 -6.44 4.66
CA ALA A 62 -0.33 -6.24 6.05
C ALA A 62 -0.91 -4.92 6.62
N SER A 63 -0.90 -3.84 5.82
CA SER A 63 -1.49 -2.56 6.23
C SER A 63 -3.00 -2.66 6.48
N PHE A 64 -3.73 -3.35 5.61
CA PHE A 64 -5.16 -3.64 5.83
C PHE A 64 -5.39 -4.49 7.08
N MET A 65 -4.52 -5.47 7.35
CA MET A 65 -4.62 -6.27 8.59
C MET A 65 -4.41 -5.39 9.83
N HIS A 66 -3.41 -4.51 9.84
CA HIS A 66 -3.21 -3.59 10.96
C HIS A 66 -4.42 -2.69 11.24
N LEU A 67 -5.16 -2.29 10.20
CA LEU A 67 -6.39 -1.51 10.34
C LEU A 67 -7.53 -2.27 11.06
N GLN A 68 -7.49 -3.61 11.07
CA GLN A 68 -8.46 -4.46 11.76
C GLN A 68 -8.08 -4.77 13.22
N SER A 69 -6.87 -4.39 13.65
CA SER A 69 -6.42 -4.63 15.02
C SER A 69 -7.25 -3.85 16.03
N LYS A 70 -7.49 -4.44 17.20
CA LYS A 70 -8.15 -3.75 18.33
C LYS A 70 -7.28 -2.63 18.91
N GLU A 71 -5.96 -2.73 18.77
CA GLU A 71 -4.98 -1.72 19.17
C GLU A 71 -4.58 -0.86 17.96
N ARG A 72 -5.55 -0.53 17.10
CA ARG A 72 -5.32 0.22 15.87
C ARG A 72 -4.63 1.55 16.16
N ASP A 73 -3.43 1.70 15.64
CA ASP A 73 -2.76 2.99 15.47
C ASP A 73 -2.78 3.35 13.99
N ASN A 74 -3.54 4.39 13.66
CA ASN A 74 -3.75 4.89 12.31
C ASN A 74 -2.46 5.28 11.59
N GLY A 75 -1.40 5.65 12.32
CA GLY A 75 -0.10 5.97 11.73
C GLY A 75 0.57 4.78 11.02
N ILE A 76 0.15 3.54 11.33
CA ILE A 76 0.73 2.34 10.75
C ILE A 76 0.60 2.28 9.22
N VAL A 77 -0.44 2.90 8.64
CA VAL A 77 -0.59 2.89 7.17
C VAL A 77 0.58 3.61 6.48
N LEU A 78 1.28 4.50 7.18
CA LEU A 78 2.48 5.16 6.66
C LEU A 78 3.71 4.24 6.62
N SER A 79 3.67 3.05 7.22
CA SER A 79 4.77 2.08 7.07
C SER A 79 4.87 1.57 5.63
N TRP A 80 3.74 1.33 4.96
CA TRP A 80 3.73 0.82 3.58
C TRP A 80 4.57 1.66 2.61
N PRO A 81 4.36 2.98 2.45
CA PRO A 81 5.17 3.77 1.54
C PRO A 81 6.65 3.89 1.96
N ILE A 82 6.98 3.58 3.22
CA ILE A 82 8.36 3.51 3.73
C ILE A 82 8.99 2.14 3.38
N ASP A 83 8.18 1.07 3.38
CA ASP A 83 8.53 -0.35 3.21
C ASP A 83 8.60 -0.85 1.78
N VAL A 84 7.89 -0.21 0.85
CA VAL A 84 7.96 -0.60 -0.56
C VAL A 84 9.39 -0.56 -1.11
N SER A 85 9.68 -1.52 -1.99
CA SER A 85 11.01 -1.64 -2.59
C SER A 85 11.34 -0.43 -3.49
N GLN A 86 12.64 -0.15 -3.65
CA GLN A 86 13.08 0.89 -4.58
C GLN A 86 12.64 0.60 -6.01
N GLU A 87 12.53 -0.67 -6.38
CA GLU A 87 12.08 -1.09 -7.70
C GLU A 87 10.60 -0.76 -7.92
N TYR A 88 9.74 -0.99 -6.93
CA TYR A 88 8.36 -0.53 -6.98
C TYR A 88 8.28 1.00 -7.10
N THR A 89 9.06 1.74 -6.31
CA THR A 89 9.10 3.21 -6.41
C THR A 89 9.52 3.68 -7.79
N ARG A 90 10.50 3.00 -8.42
CA ARG A 90 10.94 3.27 -9.79
C ARG A 90 9.80 3.03 -10.78
N LEU A 91 9.09 1.91 -10.68
CA LEU A 91 7.95 1.59 -11.55
C LEU A 91 6.80 2.60 -11.39
N LEU A 92 6.55 3.05 -10.17
CA LEU A 92 5.58 4.10 -9.88
C LEU A 92 5.99 5.45 -10.50
N SER A 93 7.27 5.81 -10.44
CA SER A 93 7.80 7.03 -11.09
C SER A 93 7.67 7.00 -12.61
N LEU A 94 7.72 5.80 -13.20
CA LEU A 94 7.45 5.56 -14.62
C LEU A 94 5.96 5.46 -14.95
N ARG A 95 5.08 5.65 -13.95
CA ARG A 95 3.62 5.59 -14.08
C ARG A 95 3.13 4.29 -14.71
N ARG A 96 3.80 3.17 -14.41
CA ARG A 96 3.35 1.86 -14.88
C ARG A 96 1.92 1.59 -14.38
N PRO A 97 1.00 1.10 -15.22
CA PRO A 97 -0.40 0.91 -14.83
C PRO A 97 -0.57 0.07 -13.55
N MET A 98 0.12 -1.06 -13.46
CA MET A 98 0.06 -1.93 -12.28
C MET A 98 0.56 -1.23 -11.01
N ALA A 99 1.63 -0.43 -11.11
CA ALA A 99 2.15 0.34 -9.99
C ALA A 99 1.12 1.35 -9.47
N LEU A 100 0.44 2.05 -10.39
CA LEU A 100 -0.60 3.03 -10.07
C LEU A 100 -1.85 2.37 -9.46
N VAL A 101 -2.28 1.21 -9.96
CA VAL A 101 -3.40 0.46 -9.37
C VAL A 101 -3.09 0.06 -7.92
N ILE A 102 -1.87 -0.41 -7.63
CA ILE A 102 -1.45 -0.71 -6.26
C ILE A 102 -1.49 0.55 -5.38
N LEU A 103 -1.06 1.71 -5.91
CA LEU A 103 -1.14 2.98 -5.18
C LEU A 103 -2.59 3.40 -4.91
N ALA A 104 -3.52 3.14 -5.84
CA ALA A 104 -4.95 3.37 -5.62
C ALA A 104 -5.51 2.50 -4.48
N TYR A 105 -5.06 1.25 -4.33
CA TYR A 105 -5.44 0.43 -3.18
C TYR A 105 -4.85 0.98 -1.87
N PHE A 106 -3.62 1.52 -1.89
CA PHE A 106 -3.07 2.23 -0.75
C PHE A 106 -3.92 3.45 -0.35
N ALA A 107 -4.45 4.19 -1.33
CA ALA A 107 -5.33 5.31 -1.06
C ALA A 107 -6.59 4.93 -0.25
N VAL A 108 -7.09 3.69 -0.42
CA VAL A 108 -8.19 3.17 0.41
C VAL A 108 -7.78 3.09 1.88
N THR A 109 -6.54 2.66 2.18
CA THR A 109 -6.05 2.64 3.57
C THR A 109 -5.98 4.04 4.20
N LEU A 110 -5.68 5.08 3.39
CA LEU A 110 -5.71 6.47 3.83
C LEU A 110 -7.14 6.95 4.11
N GLU A 111 -8.08 6.55 3.27
CA GLU A 111 -9.51 6.88 3.45
C GLU A 111 -10.08 6.24 4.72
N GLU A 112 -9.66 5.02 5.07
CA GLU A 112 -10.03 4.36 6.32
C GLU A 112 -9.55 5.12 7.57
N VAL A 113 -8.45 5.87 7.48
CA VAL A 113 -7.90 6.68 8.57
C VAL A 113 -8.21 8.18 8.44
N ARG A 114 -9.11 8.59 7.53
CA ARG A 114 -9.39 10.00 7.17
C ARG A 114 -9.70 10.95 8.35
N GLU A 115 -10.21 10.41 9.46
CA GLU A 115 -10.52 11.19 10.66
C GLU A 115 -9.24 11.65 11.39
N SER A 116 -8.08 11.11 11.02
CA SER A 116 -6.77 11.57 11.49
C SER A 116 -6.45 12.92 10.84
N TRP A 117 -5.95 13.87 11.64
CA TRP A 117 -5.67 15.25 11.22
C TRP A 117 -4.79 15.39 9.97
N TRP A 118 -3.96 14.38 9.69
CA TRP A 118 -3.02 14.36 8.56
C TRP A 118 -3.55 13.60 7.33
N ALA A 119 -4.61 12.80 7.48
CA ALA A 119 -5.09 11.88 6.43
C ALA A 119 -6.33 12.38 5.67
N GLY A 120 -7.09 13.31 6.26
CA GLY A 120 -8.34 13.80 5.69
C GLY A 120 -8.20 14.28 4.23
N GLY A 121 -9.00 13.70 3.33
CA GLY A 121 -9.08 14.05 1.91
C GLY A 121 -8.01 13.42 1.01
N TRP A 122 -6.92 12.87 1.55
CA TRP A 122 -5.83 12.31 0.76
C TRP A 122 -6.22 11.05 -0.01
N GLY A 123 -7.02 10.16 0.61
CA GLY A 123 -7.46 8.92 -0.04
C GLY A 123 -8.23 9.20 -1.33
N ILE A 124 -9.32 9.96 -1.24
CA ILE A 124 -10.12 10.37 -2.41
C ILE A 124 -9.29 11.10 -3.46
N GLN A 125 -8.47 12.08 -3.04
CA GLN A 125 -7.65 12.85 -3.98
C GLN A 125 -6.67 11.94 -4.74
N LEU A 126 -6.01 11.01 -4.05
CA LEU A 126 -5.05 10.10 -4.67
C LEU A 126 -5.71 9.15 -5.68
N ILE A 127 -6.91 8.63 -5.37
CA ILE A 127 -7.69 7.81 -6.31
C ILE A 127 -8.04 8.61 -7.57
N GLN A 128 -8.44 9.88 -7.42
CA GLN A 128 -8.78 10.73 -8.56
C GLN A 128 -7.57 10.97 -9.46
N GLU A 129 -6.42 11.30 -8.89
CA GLU A 129 -5.17 11.53 -9.62
C GLU A 129 -4.72 10.27 -10.36
N VAL A 130 -4.69 9.11 -9.68
CA VAL A 130 -4.37 7.82 -10.29
C VAL A 130 -5.32 7.51 -11.45
N SER A 131 -6.63 7.71 -11.26
CA SER A 131 -7.64 7.45 -12.28
C SER A 131 -7.47 8.34 -13.52
N GLN A 132 -7.09 9.61 -13.33
CA GLN A 132 -6.81 10.53 -14.43
C GLN A 132 -5.60 10.09 -15.25
N VAL A 133 -4.52 9.65 -14.58
CA VAL A 133 -3.32 9.15 -15.26
C VAL A 133 -3.63 7.89 -16.07
N LEU A 134 -4.38 6.95 -15.48
CA LEU A 134 -4.75 5.70 -16.16
C LEU A 134 -5.73 5.91 -17.31
N SER A 135 -6.59 6.93 -17.25
CA SER A 135 -7.54 7.24 -18.32
C SER A 135 -6.91 8.01 -19.50
N ALA A 136 -5.68 8.50 -19.34
CA ALA A 136 -4.96 9.26 -20.35
C ALA A 136 -4.07 8.40 -21.27
N GLU A 137 -3.96 7.10 -20.99
CA GLU A 137 -3.28 6.09 -21.83
C GLU A 137 -4.26 5.34 -22.74
#